data_AF-A0A370P150-F1
#
_entry.id   AF-A0A370P150-F1
#
_cell.length_a   1.000
_cell.length_b   1.000
_cell.length_c   1.000
_cell.angle_alpha   90.00
_cell.angle_beta   90.00
_cell.angle_gamma   90.00
#
_symmetry.space_group_name_H-M   'P 1'
#
loop_
_entity.id
_entity.type
_entity.pdbx_description
1 polymer ?
#
loop_
_entity_poly.entity_id
_entity_poly.type
_entity_poly.pdbx_seq_one_letter_code
_entity_poly.pdbx_strand_id
1 'polypeptide(L)'
;MQALLASLSGIVMRLLPLLLMAIVAGSTFWLVQINSPKEDQAAQSTKKHEPDYFMDRFSATELAPDGSTKIRFTGDRMVHFEDDQTYEVTRPAMRAYQPERPPVTARADIGRMNAEGSVIDLYGNGFVLRQQGADASKDPQLTAASSYFQLLVNDDIVKTDKPVKLMRGPSVMTANGLIFNNVSREVQLLGNVRGTIVTGPSPARTPGS
;
A
#
# COMPACT_ATOMS: atom_id res chain seq x y z
N MET A 1 36.69 64.76 -40.09
CA MET A 1 35.46 64.27 -39.40
C MET A 1 35.03 62.87 -39.84
N GLN A 2 35.16 62.48 -41.12
CA GLN A 2 34.74 61.15 -41.60
C GLN A 2 35.61 59.97 -41.11
N ALA A 3 36.91 60.17 -40.90
CA ALA A 3 37.81 59.10 -40.41
C ALA A 3 37.56 58.70 -38.94
N LEU A 4 37.05 59.62 -38.11
CA LEU A 4 36.66 59.34 -36.72
C LEU A 4 35.33 58.58 -36.63
N LEU A 5 34.42 58.82 -37.57
CA LEU A 5 33.14 58.09 -37.66
C LEU A 5 33.34 56.66 -38.22
N ALA A 6 34.31 56.47 -39.11
CA ALA A 6 34.67 55.16 -39.66
C ALA A 6 35.47 54.27 -38.67
N SER A 7 36.29 54.87 -37.80
CA SER A 7 36.97 54.10 -36.73
C SER A 7 36.01 53.70 -35.61
N LEU A 8 35.02 54.56 -35.30
CA LEU A 8 33.98 54.27 -34.32
C LEU A 8 33.06 53.14 -34.77
N SER A 9 32.68 53.09 -36.06
CA SER A 9 31.86 51.99 -36.61
C SER A 9 32.59 50.65 -36.60
N GLY A 10 33.90 50.63 -36.88
CA GLY A 10 34.72 49.41 -36.82
C GLY A 10 34.87 48.85 -35.41
N ILE A 11 34.97 49.72 -34.39
CA ILE A 11 35.05 49.31 -32.98
C ILE A 11 33.69 48.79 -32.50
N VAL A 12 32.59 49.48 -32.84
CA VAL A 12 31.22 49.05 -32.52
C VAL A 12 30.92 47.67 -33.12
N MET A 13 31.31 47.44 -34.37
CA MET A 13 31.07 46.15 -35.04
C MET A 13 31.95 45.02 -34.48
N ARG A 14 33.13 45.33 -33.93
CA ARG A 14 34.00 44.36 -33.23
C ARG A 14 33.54 44.04 -31.81
N LEU A 15 32.89 44.98 -31.12
CA LEU A 15 32.39 44.79 -29.75
C LEU A 15 30.95 44.27 -29.70
N LEU A 16 30.22 44.32 -30.81
CA LEU A 16 28.86 43.79 -30.93
C LEU A 16 28.69 42.34 -30.43
N PRO A 17 29.54 41.35 -30.80
CA PRO A 17 29.37 39.98 -30.29
C PRO A 17 29.59 39.88 -28.77
N LEU A 18 30.49 40.68 -28.20
CA LEU A 18 30.72 40.73 -26.75
C LEU A 18 29.53 41.35 -26.01
N LEU A 19 28.95 42.40 -26.56
CA LEU A 19 27.77 43.06 -25.99
C LEU A 19 26.54 42.15 -26.03
N LEU A 20 26.32 41.44 -27.14
CA LEU A 20 25.26 40.44 -27.24
C LEU A 20 25.47 39.29 -26.24
N MET A 21 26.71 38.79 -26.10
CA MET A 21 27.03 37.78 -25.09
C MET A 21 26.77 38.28 -23.66
N ALA A 22 27.13 39.52 -23.34
CA ALA A 22 26.86 40.11 -22.03
C ALA A 22 25.35 40.22 -21.74
N ILE A 23 24.55 40.59 -22.74
CA ILE A 23 23.09 40.63 -22.61
C ILE A 23 22.53 39.22 -22.38
N VAL A 24 22.95 38.23 -23.16
CA VAL A 24 22.48 36.85 -23.01
C VAL A 24 22.88 36.29 -21.65
N ALA A 25 24.15 36.46 -21.24
CA ALA A 25 24.65 35.99 -19.95
C ALA A 25 23.95 36.68 -18.77
N GLY A 26 23.78 38.01 -18.84
CA GLY A 26 23.07 38.78 -17.81
C GLY A 26 21.60 38.39 -17.70
N SER A 27 20.92 38.21 -18.84
CA SER A 27 19.52 37.77 -18.88
C SER A 27 19.37 36.35 -18.33
N THR A 28 20.29 35.45 -18.70
CA THR A 28 20.32 34.07 -18.20
C THR A 28 20.57 34.05 -16.70
N PHE A 29 21.55 34.81 -16.23
CA PHE A 29 21.86 34.91 -14.80
C PHE A 29 20.69 35.47 -13.99
N TRP A 30 20.05 36.53 -14.50
CA TRP A 30 18.87 37.12 -13.86
C TRP A 30 17.68 36.15 -13.85
N LEU A 31 17.47 35.41 -14.94
CA LEU A 31 16.41 34.41 -15.04
C LEU A 31 16.65 33.22 -14.11
N VAL A 32 17.91 32.80 -13.94
CA VAL A 32 18.30 31.82 -12.92
C VAL A 32 18.00 32.37 -11.53
N GLN A 33 18.36 33.61 -11.19
CA GLN A 33 18.08 34.18 -9.87
C GLN A 33 16.57 34.28 -9.54
N ILE A 34 15.71 34.49 -10.54
CA ILE A 34 14.26 34.55 -10.35
C ILE A 34 13.62 33.17 -10.26
N ASN A 35 14.12 32.19 -11.03
CA ASN A 35 13.52 30.86 -11.11
C ASN A 35 14.23 29.81 -10.25
N SER A 36 15.42 30.10 -9.74
CA SER A 36 16.05 29.29 -8.71
C SER A 36 15.19 29.45 -7.46
N PRO A 37 14.63 28.35 -6.93
CA PRO A 37 14.06 28.37 -5.59
C PRO A 37 15.13 28.97 -4.69
N LYS A 38 14.80 30.03 -3.94
CA LYS A 38 15.65 30.40 -2.81
C LYS A 38 15.74 29.14 -1.98
N GLU A 39 16.94 28.60 -1.87
CA GLU A 39 17.22 27.53 -0.92
C GLU A 39 16.94 28.17 0.43
N ASP A 40 15.71 28.01 0.90
CA ASP A 40 15.29 28.51 2.19
C ASP A 40 16.20 27.81 3.19
N GLN A 41 17.25 28.51 3.60
CA GLN A 41 17.98 28.26 4.84
C GLN A 41 17.08 28.49 6.07
N ALA A 42 15.76 28.57 5.87
CA ALA A 42 14.76 28.47 6.91
C ALA A 42 14.80 27.04 7.44
N ALA A 43 15.63 26.87 8.47
CA ALA A 43 15.55 25.87 9.52
C ALA A 43 14.89 24.58 9.07
N GLN A 44 15.72 23.59 8.71
CA GLN A 44 15.42 22.16 8.65
C GLN A 44 14.08 21.83 9.32
N SER A 45 12.99 22.09 8.61
CA SER A 45 11.67 22.01 9.19
C SER A 45 11.46 20.53 9.26
N THR A 46 11.51 19.97 10.46
CA THR A 46 11.13 18.59 10.70
C THR A 46 9.85 18.35 9.91
N LYS A 47 9.92 17.50 8.87
CA LYS A 47 8.75 17.24 8.04
C LYS A 47 7.64 16.84 9.00
N LYS A 48 6.52 17.57 8.95
CA LYS A 48 5.41 17.31 9.84
C LYS A 48 4.63 16.13 9.28
N HIS A 49 4.08 15.32 10.17
CA HIS A 49 3.15 14.26 9.80
C HIS A 49 1.77 14.87 9.51
N GLU A 50 1.69 15.63 8.42
CA GLU A 50 0.49 16.30 7.94
C GLU A 50 0.06 15.65 6.61
N PRO A 51 -1.25 15.38 6.42
CA PRO A 51 -1.76 14.84 5.16
C PRO A 51 -1.51 15.79 3.97
N ASP A 52 -0.94 15.28 2.88
CA ASP A 52 -0.79 16.01 1.62
C ASP A 52 -1.94 15.72 0.64
N TYR A 53 -2.46 14.49 0.64
CA TYR A 53 -3.68 14.12 -0.08
C TYR A 53 -4.49 13.05 0.64
N PHE A 54 -5.78 13.02 0.28
CA PHE A 54 -6.72 12.02 0.78
C PHE A 54 -7.74 11.62 -0.29
N MET A 55 -8.34 10.45 -0.11
CA MET A 55 -9.42 9.95 -0.94
C MET A 55 -10.54 9.42 -0.03
N ASP A 56 -11.79 9.76 -0.33
CA ASP A 56 -12.95 9.25 0.39
C ASP A 56 -13.71 8.21 -0.44
N ARG A 57 -14.16 7.13 0.20
CA ARG A 57 -14.95 6.03 -0.39
C ARG A 57 -14.34 5.49 -1.68
N PHE A 58 -13.05 5.17 -1.62
CA PHE A 58 -12.31 4.70 -2.79
C PHE A 58 -12.54 3.21 -3.05
N SER A 59 -12.39 2.82 -4.31
CA SER A 59 -12.37 1.43 -4.75
C SER A 59 -11.33 1.30 -5.86
N ALA A 60 -10.33 0.44 -5.65
CA ALA A 60 -9.32 0.08 -6.64
C ALA A 60 -9.49 -1.39 -7.02
N THR A 61 -9.24 -1.69 -8.29
CA THR A 61 -9.29 -3.06 -8.81
C THR A 61 -8.03 -3.31 -9.62
N GLU A 62 -7.27 -4.32 -9.23
CA GLU A 62 -6.16 -4.85 -10.02
C GLU A 62 -6.69 -5.96 -10.92
N LEU A 63 -6.39 -5.88 -12.21
CA LEU A 63 -6.74 -6.89 -13.20
C LEU A 63 -5.53 -7.78 -13.50
N ALA A 64 -5.79 -9.05 -13.74
CA ALA A 64 -4.81 -9.97 -14.30
C ALA A 64 -4.57 -9.67 -15.79
N PRO A 65 -3.50 -10.23 -16.41
CA PRO A 65 -3.21 -10.01 -17.83
C PRO A 65 -4.34 -10.43 -18.79
N ASP A 66 -5.23 -11.33 -18.37
CA ASP A 66 -6.40 -11.78 -19.12
C ASP A 66 -7.64 -10.88 -18.94
N GLY A 67 -7.53 -9.81 -18.15
CA GLY A 67 -8.62 -8.88 -17.83
C GLY A 67 -9.52 -9.32 -16.68
N SER A 68 -9.30 -10.49 -16.08
CA SER A 68 -10.04 -10.93 -14.90
C SER A 68 -9.65 -10.12 -13.66
N THR A 69 -10.55 -9.99 -12.69
CA THR A 69 -10.21 -9.31 -11.42
C THR A 69 -9.27 -10.17 -10.60
N LYS A 70 -8.10 -9.64 -10.26
CA LYS A 70 -7.11 -10.29 -9.39
C LYS A 70 -7.30 -9.87 -7.94
N ILE A 71 -7.37 -8.56 -7.68
CA ILE A 71 -7.57 -7.99 -6.35
C ILE A 71 -8.57 -6.83 -6.46
N ARG A 72 -9.43 -6.72 -5.45
CA ARG A 72 -10.23 -5.51 -5.21
C ARG A 72 -9.91 -4.96 -3.83
N PHE A 73 -9.63 -3.67 -3.76
CA PHE A 73 -9.31 -2.96 -2.53
C PHE A 73 -10.27 -1.78 -2.34
N THR A 74 -10.81 -1.62 -1.14
CA THR A 74 -11.79 -0.57 -0.82
C THR A 74 -11.53 -0.02 0.58
N GLY A 75 -11.94 1.22 0.83
CA GLY A 75 -11.91 1.81 2.15
C GLY A 75 -12.73 3.10 2.21
N ASP A 76 -13.05 3.55 3.42
CA ASP A 76 -13.88 4.74 3.60
C ASP A 76 -13.07 6.03 3.46
N ARG A 77 -11.81 6.02 3.90
CA ARG A 77 -10.88 7.15 3.74
C ARG A 77 -9.47 6.62 3.63
N MET A 78 -8.70 7.13 2.67
CA MET A 78 -7.25 6.92 2.55
C MET A 78 -6.57 8.27 2.72
N VAL A 79 -5.47 8.29 3.46
CA VAL A 79 -4.66 9.47 3.72
C VAL A 79 -3.21 9.11 3.44
N HIS A 80 -2.51 9.96 2.72
CA HIS A 80 -1.07 9.86 2.55
C HIS A 80 -0.37 10.96 3.34
N PHE A 81 0.84 10.67 3.81
CA PHE A 81 1.66 11.59 4.58
C PHE A 81 2.99 11.83 3.84
N GLU A 82 3.33 13.09 3.59
CA GLU A 82 4.51 13.45 2.80
C GLU A 82 5.84 13.19 3.54
N ASP A 83 5.82 13.18 4.87
CA ASP A 83 7.03 13.06 5.68
C ASP A 83 7.66 11.67 5.59
N ASP A 84 6.85 10.62 5.75
CA ASP A 84 7.26 9.22 5.74
C ASP A 84 6.71 8.41 4.56
N GLN A 85 5.95 9.05 3.67
CA GLN A 85 5.31 8.44 2.50
C GLN A 85 4.37 7.27 2.86
N THR A 86 3.87 7.24 4.10
CA THR A 86 2.95 6.21 4.56
C THR A 86 1.53 6.49 4.13
N TYR A 87 0.74 5.43 4.09
CA TYR A 87 -0.70 5.49 3.83
C TYR A 87 -1.45 4.98 5.05
N GLU A 88 -2.48 5.71 5.48
CA GLU A 88 -3.45 5.24 6.46
C GLU A 88 -4.83 5.11 5.80
N VAL A 89 -5.48 3.97 6.01
CA VAL A 89 -6.78 3.65 5.44
C VAL A 89 -7.76 3.33 6.56
N THR A 90 -8.89 4.02 6.58
CA THR A 90 -10.02 3.72 7.48
C THR A 90 -10.92 2.65 6.88
N ARG A 91 -11.25 1.65 7.70
CA ARG A 91 -12.07 0.47 7.36
C ARG A 91 -11.64 -0.19 6.04
N PRO A 92 -10.35 -0.56 5.90
CA PRO A 92 -9.86 -1.22 4.69
C PRO A 92 -10.54 -2.58 4.51
N ALA A 93 -10.86 -2.91 3.28
CA ALA A 93 -11.23 -4.26 2.87
C ALA A 93 -10.52 -4.63 1.57
N MET A 94 -9.88 -5.78 1.56
CA MET A 94 -9.23 -6.37 0.39
C MET A 94 -9.91 -7.69 0.07
N ARG A 95 -10.18 -7.94 -1.21
CA ARG A 95 -10.62 -9.24 -1.70
C ARG A 95 -9.71 -9.71 -2.83
N ALA A 96 -9.09 -10.87 -2.64
CA ALA A 96 -8.26 -11.52 -3.64
C ALA A 96 -9.02 -12.65 -4.32
N TYR A 97 -8.83 -12.76 -5.63
CA TYR A 97 -9.43 -13.76 -6.50
C TYR A 97 -8.33 -14.61 -7.12
N GLN A 98 -8.54 -15.93 -7.15
CA GLN A 98 -7.64 -16.88 -7.78
C GLN A 98 -8.47 -17.83 -8.65
N PRO A 99 -7.99 -18.23 -9.84
CA PRO A 99 -8.67 -19.24 -10.64
C PRO A 99 -8.91 -20.53 -9.85
N GLU A 100 -10.09 -21.12 -10.01
CA GLU A 100 -10.49 -22.38 -9.37
C GLU A 100 -10.44 -22.39 -7.82
N ARG A 101 -10.40 -21.22 -7.19
CA ARG A 101 -10.27 -21.11 -5.73
C ARG A 101 -11.27 -20.13 -5.13
N PRO A 102 -11.74 -20.40 -3.90
CA PRO A 102 -12.61 -19.46 -3.20
C PRO A 102 -11.92 -18.12 -2.95
N PRO A 103 -12.63 -17.00 -3.14
CA PRO A 103 -12.11 -15.68 -2.81
C PRO A 103 -11.70 -15.57 -1.34
N VAL A 104 -10.62 -14.83 -1.10
CA VAL A 104 -10.15 -14.48 0.25
C VAL A 104 -10.44 -13.01 0.49
N THR A 105 -11.08 -12.69 1.60
CA THR A 105 -11.38 -11.32 2.02
C THR A 105 -10.67 -11.01 3.33
N ALA A 106 -9.96 -9.89 3.40
CA ALA A 106 -9.34 -9.36 4.61
C ALA A 106 -9.93 -7.98 4.92
N ARG A 107 -10.20 -7.69 6.21
CA ARG A 107 -10.71 -6.40 6.66
C ARG A 107 -10.17 -6.05 8.05
N ALA A 108 -10.15 -4.76 8.36
CA ALA A 108 -9.79 -4.22 9.67
C ALA A 108 -10.45 -2.86 9.90
N ASP A 109 -10.24 -2.25 11.06
CA ASP A 109 -10.71 -0.90 11.36
C ASP A 109 -9.77 0.17 10.78
N ILE A 110 -8.45 -0.06 10.88
CA ILE A 110 -7.41 0.81 10.33
C ILE A 110 -6.37 -0.05 9.61
N GLY A 111 -5.95 0.37 8.43
CA GLY A 111 -4.81 -0.19 7.71
C GLY A 111 -3.70 0.85 7.58
N ARG A 112 -2.45 0.47 7.79
CA ARG A 112 -1.28 1.30 7.51
C ARG A 112 -0.35 0.60 6.56
N MET A 113 0.17 1.32 5.59
CA MET A 113 1.09 0.79 4.59
C MET A 113 2.33 1.69 4.53
N ASN A 114 3.51 1.07 4.48
CA ASN A 114 4.77 1.79 4.33
C ASN A 114 4.93 2.37 2.91
N ALA A 115 5.93 3.24 2.75
CA ALA A 115 6.26 3.90 1.50
C ALA A 115 6.42 2.93 0.30
N GLU A 116 7.07 1.80 0.52
CA GLU A 116 7.33 0.81 -0.53
C GLU A 116 6.13 -0.10 -0.83
N GLY A 117 5.07 -0.05 -0.02
CA GLY A 117 3.93 -0.97 -0.11
C GLY A 117 4.27 -2.43 0.23
N SER A 118 5.42 -2.68 0.85
CA SER A 118 5.91 -4.01 1.18
C SER A 118 5.39 -4.56 2.51
N VAL A 119 4.97 -3.68 3.42
CA VAL A 119 4.43 -4.01 4.74
C VAL A 119 3.09 -3.31 4.93
N ILE A 120 2.07 -4.11 5.24
CA ILE A 120 0.73 -3.62 5.54
C ILE A 120 0.33 -4.09 6.94
N ASP A 121 0.07 -3.15 7.82
CA ASP A 121 -0.41 -3.40 9.17
C ASP A 121 -1.92 -3.15 9.23
N LEU A 122 -2.65 -4.12 9.77
CA LEU A 122 -4.09 -4.09 9.94
C LEU A 122 -4.41 -4.07 11.43
N TYR A 123 -4.93 -2.96 11.92
CA TYR A 123 -5.25 -2.70 13.32
C TYR A 123 -6.75 -2.72 13.56
N GLY A 124 -7.16 -3.34 14.66
CA GLY A 124 -8.56 -3.36 15.12
C GLY A 124 -9.44 -4.29 14.29
N ASN A 125 -10.14 -5.20 14.96
CA ASN A 125 -11.10 -6.13 14.34
C ASN A 125 -10.59 -6.81 13.05
N GLY A 126 -9.30 -7.15 13.02
CA GLY A 126 -8.65 -7.83 11.91
C GLY A 126 -9.34 -9.16 11.65
N PHE A 127 -9.82 -9.35 10.42
CA PHE A 127 -10.58 -10.52 10.04
C PHE A 127 -10.26 -10.95 8.62
N VAL A 128 -9.82 -12.19 8.48
CA VAL A 128 -9.59 -12.86 7.21
C VAL A 128 -10.62 -13.97 7.03
N LEU A 129 -11.23 -14.03 5.85
CA LEU A 129 -12.22 -15.03 5.46
C LEU A 129 -11.84 -15.60 4.10
N ARG A 130 -11.56 -16.90 4.05
CA ARG A 130 -11.63 -17.68 2.80
C ARG A 130 -13.00 -18.31 2.73
N GLN A 131 -13.74 -18.03 1.66
CA GLN A 131 -15.03 -18.69 1.42
C GLN A 131 -14.85 -20.22 1.29
N GLN A 132 -15.92 -20.96 1.51
CA GLN A 132 -15.90 -22.40 1.20
C GLN A 132 -15.78 -22.63 -0.31
N GLY A 133 -15.16 -23.74 -0.69
CA GLY A 133 -15.15 -24.22 -2.07
C GLY A 133 -16.48 -24.82 -2.51
N ALA A 134 -16.51 -25.27 -3.76
CA ALA A 134 -17.67 -25.95 -4.35
C ALA A 134 -18.10 -27.18 -3.53
N ASP A 135 -17.13 -27.90 -2.96
CA ASP A 135 -17.35 -28.97 -1.99
C ASP A 135 -16.82 -28.55 -0.62
N ALA A 136 -17.73 -28.12 0.26
CA ALA A 136 -17.41 -27.68 1.62
C ALA A 136 -16.80 -28.79 2.50
N SER A 137 -16.98 -30.07 2.13
CA SER A 137 -16.37 -31.19 2.85
C SER A 137 -14.86 -31.26 2.59
N LYS A 138 -14.43 -30.86 1.39
CA LYS A 138 -13.02 -30.83 0.99
C LYS A 138 -12.37 -29.49 1.29
N ASP A 139 -13.06 -28.39 0.97
CA ASP A 139 -12.59 -27.03 1.19
C ASP A 139 -13.60 -26.23 2.04
N PRO A 140 -13.65 -26.49 3.36
CA PRO A 140 -14.51 -25.75 4.26
C PRO A 140 -14.05 -24.29 4.38
N GLN A 141 -15.00 -23.42 4.73
CA GLN A 141 -14.72 -22.03 5.06
C GLN A 141 -13.60 -21.92 6.11
N LEU A 142 -12.67 -20.99 5.91
CA LEU A 142 -11.61 -20.68 6.85
C LEU A 142 -11.70 -19.22 7.29
N THR A 143 -11.60 -18.97 8.58
CA THR A 143 -11.55 -17.61 9.15
C THR A 143 -10.41 -17.48 10.12
N ALA A 144 -9.79 -16.30 10.15
CA ALA A 144 -8.82 -15.90 11.15
C ALA A 144 -9.21 -14.53 11.70
N ALA A 145 -9.33 -14.41 13.02
CA ALA A 145 -9.69 -13.18 13.70
C ALA A 145 -8.62 -12.82 14.74
N SER A 146 -8.14 -11.58 14.72
CA SER A 146 -7.17 -11.04 15.67
C SER A 146 -7.36 -9.53 15.82
N SER A 147 -6.77 -8.93 16.85
CA SER A 147 -6.75 -7.47 16.99
C SER A 147 -5.73 -6.79 16.05
N TYR A 148 -4.81 -7.57 15.47
CA TYR A 148 -3.74 -7.07 14.62
C TYR A 148 -3.30 -8.14 13.61
N PHE A 149 -2.99 -7.74 12.38
CA PHE A 149 -2.25 -8.56 11.42
C PHE A 149 -1.21 -7.70 10.70
N GLN A 150 -0.05 -8.28 10.40
CA GLN A 150 0.96 -7.72 9.52
C GLN A 150 1.07 -8.58 8.27
N LEU A 151 0.94 -7.94 7.11
CA LEU A 151 1.16 -8.52 5.79
C LEU A 151 2.55 -8.12 5.30
N LEU A 152 3.37 -9.11 4.96
CA LEU A 152 4.62 -8.93 4.24
C LEU A 152 4.33 -9.29 2.78
N VAL A 153 4.11 -8.27 1.96
CA VAL A 153 3.61 -8.43 0.59
C VAL A 153 4.62 -9.18 -0.28
N ASN A 154 5.90 -8.85 -0.16
CA ASN A 154 6.97 -9.48 -0.94
C ASN A 154 7.22 -10.95 -0.58
N ASP A 155 6.97 -11.31 0.69
CA ASP A 155 7.22 -12.66 1.20
C ASP A 155 5.95 -13.55 1.15
N ASP A 156 4.80 -12.98 0.79
CA ASP A 156 3.50 -13.65 0.83
C ASP A 156 3.18 -14.21 2.24
N ILE A 157 3.57 -13.47 3.28
CA ILE A 157 3.39 -13.86 4.70
C ILE A 157 2.36 -12.97 5.37
N VAL A 158 1.44 -13.60 6.09
CA VAL A 158 0.53 -12.96 7.04
C VAL A 158 0.91 -13.41 8.44
N LYS A 159 1.17 -12.46 9.35
CA LYS A 159 1.51 -12.80 10.73
C LYS A 159 0.80 -11.94 11.74
N THR A 160 0.71 -12.43 12.96
CA THR A 160 0.22 -11.68 14.12
C THR A 160 0.93 -12.18 15.37
N ASP A 161 1.33 -11.23 16.20
CA ASP A 161 1.86 -11.45 17.55
C ASP A 161 0.75 -11.29 18.62
N LYS A 162 -0.51 -11.14 18.19
CA LYS A 162 -1.67 -10.98 19.07
C LYS A 162 -2.52 -12.25 19.11
N PRO A 163 -3.32 -12.44 20.18
CA PRO A 163 -4.23 -13.56 20.29
C PRO A 163 -5.11 -13.70 19.05
N VAL A 164 -5.09 -14.91 18.48
CA VAL A 164 -5.75 -15.21 17.21
C VAL A 164 -6.70 -16.38 17.38
N LYS A 165 -7.89 -16.26 16.78
CA LYS A 165 -8.86 -17.35 16.66
C LYS A 165 -8.96 -17.77 15.20
N LEU A 166 -8.61 -19.01 14.93
CA LEU A 166 -8.74 -19.64 13.62
C LEU A 166 -9.95 -20.58 13.64
N MET A 167 -10.79 -20.54 12.61
CA MET A 167 -11.87 -21.52 12.42
C MET A 167 -11.76 -22.13 11.03
N ARG A 168 -11.88 -23.44 10.92
CA ARG A 168 -11.93 -24.19 9.66
C ARG A 168 -13.12 -25.14 9.69
N GLY A 169 -14.21 -24.77 9.01
CA GLY A 169 -15.50 -25.43 9.16
C GLY A 169 -15.92 -25.49 10.64
N PRO A 170 -16.22 -26.69 11.18
CA PRO A 170 -16.59 -26.85 12.60
C PRO A 170 -15.39 -26.82 13.57
N SER A 171 -14.15 -26.89 13.06
CA SER A 171 -12.95 -26.90 13.91
C SER A 171 -12.55 -25.48 14.32
N VAL A 172 -12.13 -25.32 15.58
CA VAL A 172 -11.73 -24.02 16.15
C VAL A 172 -10.38 -24.17 16.84
N MET A 173 -9.48 -23.21 16.60
CA MET A 173 -8.18 -23.11 17.24
C MET A 173 -7.97 -21.69 17.75
N THR A 174 -7.23 -21.56 18.84
CA THR A 174 -6.82 -20.30 19.46
C THR A 174 -5.34 -20.37 19.77
N ALA A 175 -4.62 -19.28 19.56
CA ALA A 175 -3.17 -19.18 19.80
C ALA A 175 -2.80 -17.76 20.22
N ASN A 176 -1.58 -17.56 20.73
CA ASN A 176 -1.05 -16.23 21.05
C ASN A 176 -0.48 -15.49 19.85
N GLY A 177 -0.22 -16.20 18.76
CA GLY A 177 0.20 -15.62 17.49
C GLY A 177 -0.01 -16.61 16.35
N LEU A 178 0.18 -16.12 15.12
CA LEU A 178 0.08 -16.92 13.91
C LEU A 178 1.08 -16.40 12.88
N ILE A 179 1.66 -17.31 12.12
CA ILE A 179 2.37 -17.04 10.87
C ILE A 179 1.73 -17.92 9.81
N PHE A 180 1.30 -17.32 8.72
CA PHE A 180 0.76 -18.00 7.55
C PHE A 180 1.58 -17.62 6.34
N ASN A 181 2.12 -18.63 5.66
CA ASN A 181 2.84 -18.46 4.41
C ASN A 181 1.94 -18.93 3.25
N ASN A 182 1.57 -18.01 2.37
CA ASN A 182 0.62 -18.30 1.28
C ASN A 182 1.24 -19.16 0.15
N VAL A 183 2.57 -19.11 -0.03
CA VAL A 183 3.30 -19.90 -1.04
C VAL A 183 3.31 -21.38 -0.63
N SER A 184 3.83 -21.68 0.55
CA SER A 184 3.93 -23.05 1.10
C SER A 184 2.61 -23.60 1.65
N ARG A 185 1.63 -22.72 1.88
CA ARG A 185 0.35 -23.04 2.53
C ARG A 185 0.49 -23.52 3.97
N GLU A 186 1.59 -23.20 4.61
CA GLU A 186 1.84 -23.54 6.01
C GLU A 186 1.23 -22.52 6.96
N VAL A 187 0.55 -23.02 8.00
CA VAL A 187 0.08 -22.22 9.14
C VAL A 187 0.84 -22.67 10.38
N GLN A 188 1.56 -21.74 10.99
CA GLN A 188 2.21 -21.92 12.28
C GLN A 188 1.44 -21.13 13.34
N LEU A 189 1.01 -21.82 14.39
CA LEU A 189 0.38 -21.20 15.56
C LEU A 189 1.41 -21.10 16.67
N LEU A 190 1.50 -19.93 17.31
CA LEU A 190 2.56 -19.60 18.26
C LEU A 190 2.03 -19.48 19.70
N GLY A 191 2.87 -19.83 20.66
CA GLY A 191 2.60 -19.72 22.10
C GLY A 191 1.59 -20.77 22.60
N ASN A 192 0.63 -20.35 23.42
CA ASN A 192 -0.37 -21.26 24.00
C ASN A 192 -1.45 -21.59 22.97
N VAL A 193 -1.29 -22.72 22.30
CA VAL A 193 -2.25 -23.22 21.30
C VAL A 193 -3.28 -24.13 21.97
N ARG A 194 -4.57 -23.83 21.75
CA ARG A 194 -5.70 -24.65 22.18
C ARG A 194 -6.68 -24.79 21.03
N GLY A 195 -7.19 -25.99 20.77
CA GLY A 195 -8.17 -26.17 19.71
C GLY A 195 -8.96 -27.46 19.83
N THR A 196 -10.12 -27.46 19.18
CA THR A 196 -10.97 -28.62 18.99
C THR A 196 -11.03 -28.91 17.51
N ILE A 197 -10.54 -30.09 17.11
CA ILE A 197 -10.60 -30.57 15.74
C ILE A 197 -11.78 -31.51 15.63
N VAL A 198 -12.69 -31.20 14.72
CA VAL A 198 -13.83 -32.08 14.40
C VAL A 198 -13.51 -32.81 13.12
N THR A 199 -13.25 -34.12 13.24
CA THR A 199 -13.03 -35.02 12.11
C THR A 199 -14.31 -35.81 11.84
N GLY A 200 -15.13 -35.36 10.89
CA GLY A 200 -16.30 -36.13 10.42
C GLY A 200 -17.44 -35.26 9.89
N PRO A 201 -18.24 -35.77 8.93
CA PRO A 201 -19.48 -35.10 8.54
C PRO A 201 -20.41 -35.06 9.74
N SER A 202 -21.04 -33.90 9.98
CA SER A 202 -22.13 -33.81 10.97
C SER A 202 -23.16 -34.90 10.63
N PRO A 203 -23.54 -35.79 11.56
CA PRO A 203 -24.54 -36.79 11.27
C PRO A 203 -25.81 -36.07 10.85
N ALA A 204 -26.26 -36.34 9.62
CA ALA A 204 -27.56 -35.88 9.14
C ALA A 204 -28.59 -36.38 10.15
N ARG A 205 -29.31 -35.45 10.79
CA ARG A 205 -30.44 -35.80 11.63
C ARG A 205 -31.49 -36.40 10.71
N THR A 206 -31.58 -37.72 10.68
CA THR A 206 -32.66 -38.43 9.98
C THR A 206 -33.98 -37.91 10.52
N PRO A 207 -34.89 -37.35 9.69
CA PRO A 207 -36.25 -37.10 10.13
C PRO A 207 -36.86 -38.46 10.47
N GLY A 208 -37.36 -38.59 11.70
CA GLY A 208 -38.01 -39.81 12.16
C GLY A 208 -39.15 -40.21 11.25
N SER A 209 -39.23 -41.52 11.01
CA SER A 209 -40.37 -42.27 10.47
C SER A 209 -41.65 -42.03 11.26
#